data_AF-A0A1W7D3N4-F1
#
_entry.id   AF-A0A1W7D3N4-F1
#
_cell.length_a   1.000
_cell.length_b   1.000
_cell.length_c   1.000
_cell.angle_alpha   90.00
_cell.angle_beta   90.00
_cell.angle_gamma   90.00
#
_symmetry.space_group_name_H-M   'P 1'
#
loop_
_entity.id
_entity.type
_entity.pdbx_description
1 polymer ?
#
loop_
_entity_poly.entity_id
_entity_poly.type
_entity_poly.pdbx_seq_one_letter_code
_entity_poly.pdbx_strand_id
1 'polypeptide(L)' 'MAAKFRTKDGHTVRFGSTVWGVNRQGPFVLVKPDSAPRGWVHVVSLDGSEVRLHAPQDITLYYLLNRS' A
#
# COMPACT_ATOMS: atom_id res chain seq x y z
N MET A 1 13.07 -12.53 -2.14
CA MET A 1 11.91 -12.60 -1.22
C MET A 1 11.11 -11.32 -1.37
N ALA A 2 9.84 -11.39 -1.77
CA ALA A 2 9.00 -10.18 -1.94
C ALA A 2 8.74 -9.53 -0.57
N ALA A 3 8.78 -8.20 -0.49
CA ALA A 3 8.44 -7.47 0.72
C ALA A 3 6.98 -7.73 1.10
N LYS A 4 6.73 -7.94 2.39
CA LYS A 4 5.41 -8.21 2.96
C LYS A 4 5.09 -7.07 3.94
N PHE A 5 3.88 -6.53 3.83
CA PHE A 5 3.38 -5.45 4.68
C PHE A 5 2.12 -5.91 5.39
N ARG A 6 1.80 -5.28 6.52
CA ARG A 6 0.59 -5.57 7.29
C ARG A 6 -0.38 -4.41 7.13
N THR A 7 -1.63 -4.72 6.77
CA THR A 7 -2.74 -3.77 6.73
C THR A 7 -3.45 -3.70 8.08
N LYS A 8 -4.27 -2.66 8.27
CA LYS A 8 -5.03 -2.38 9.49
C LYS A 8 -5.99 -3.49 9.89
N ASP A 9 -6.60 -4.13 8.91
CA ASP A 9 -7.48 -5.30 9.06
C ASP A 9 -6.74 -6.61 9.35
N GLY A 10 -5.41 -6.55 9.50
CA GLY A 10 -4.63 -7.74 9.78
C GLY A 10 -4.52 -8.67 8.57
N HIS A 11 -4.52 -8.13 7.35
CA HIS A 11 -4.07 -8.87 6.18
C HIS A 11 -2.60 -8.58 5.85
N THR A 12 -1.99 -9.51 5.12
CA THR A 12 -0.62 -9.34 4.62
C THR A 12 -0.65 -9.08 3.13
N VAL A 13 -0.04 -7.97 2.73
CA VAL A 13 -0.01 -7.50 1.34
C VAL A 13 1.41 -7.42 0.82
N ARG A 14 1.56 -7.31 -0.50
CA ARG A 14 2.84 -7.23 -1.21
C ARG A 14 2.78 -6.10 -2.23
N PHE A 15 3.91 -5.80 -2.87
CA PHE A 15 3.88 -4.96 -4.08
C PHE A 15 2.92 -5.56 -5.12
N GLY A 16 2.15 -4.70 -5.79
CA GLY A 16 1.04 -5.04 -6.68
C GLY A 16 -0.31 -5.23 -5.98
N SER A 17 -0.35 -5.32 -4.65
CA SER A 17 -1.63 -5.44 -3.93
C SER A 17 -2.38 -4.10 -3.93
N THR A 18 -3.70 -4.18 -4.04
CA THR A 18 -4.59 -3.02 -3.94
C THR A 18 -5.07 -2.82 -2.51
N VAL A 19 -4.90 -1.62 -1.99
CA VAL A 19 -5.30 -1.22 -0.63
C VAL A 19 -6.14 0.04 -0.66
N TRP A 20 -6.84 0.30 0.44
CA TRP A 20 -7.65 1.49 0.66
C TRP A 20 -7.15 2.23 1.88
N GLY A 21 -7.03 3.55 1.78
CA GLY A 21 -6.75 4.40 2.91
C GLY A 21 -7.91 4.44 3.90
N VAL A 22 -7.69 5.16 5.00
CA VAL A 22 -8.74 5.48 5.97
C VAL A 22 -9.92 6.17 5.28
N ASN A 23 -11.13 5.97 5.83
CA ASN A 23 -12.37 6.55 5.29
C ASN A 23 -12.65 6.22 3.81
N ARG A 24 -12.22 5.05 3.33
CA ARG A 24 -12.37 4.60 1.93
C ARG A 24 -11.69 5.52 0.91
N GLN A 25 -10.61 6.22 1.29
CA GLN A 25 -9.77 6.91 0.31
C GLN A 25 -9.04 5.89 -0.57
N GLY A 26 -8.94 6.14 -1.87
CA GLY A 26 -8.35 5.21 -2.84
C GLY A 26 -9.39 4.68 -3.82
N PRO A 27 -9.13 3.55 -4.50
CA PRO A 27 -8.09 2.53 -4.24
C PRO A 27 -6.68 2.91 -4.67
N PHE A 28 -5.68 2.28 -4.04
CA PHE A 28 -4.27 2.46 -4.35
C PHE A 28 -3.53 1.14 -4.55
N VAL A 29 -2.46 1.13 -5.33
CA VAL A 29 -1.55 -0.01 -5.55
C VAL A 29 -0.25 0.22 -4.81
N LEU A 30 0.22 -0.82 -4.11
CA LEU A 30 1.55 -0.81 -3.50
C LEU A 30 2.63 -1.02 -4.57
N VAL A 31 3.54 -0.07 -4.73
CA VAL A 31 4.62 -0.12 -5.71
C VAL A 31 5.97 -0.01 -5.00
N LYS A 32 6.98 -0.66 -5.55
CA LYS A 32 8.35 -0.55 -5.04
C LYS A 32 8.91 0.83 -5.43
N PRO A 33 9.40 1.63 -4.48
CA PRO A 33 10.06 2.89 -4.81
C PRO A 33 11.44 2.63 -5.44
N ASP A 34 11.82 3.49 -6.39
CA ASP A 34 13.15 3.43 -7.02
C ASP A 34 14.25 3.90 -6.06
N SER A 35 13.96 4.91 -5.24
CA SER A 35 14.89 5.45 -4.24
C SER A 35 14.15 5.77 -2.95
N ALA A 36 14.26 4.87 -1.96
CA ALA A 36 13.74 5.07 -0.61
C ALA A 36 14.45 4.13 0.38
N PRO A 37 14.36 4.39 1.71
CA PRO A 37 14.86 3.46 2.71
C PRO A 37 14.21 2.08 2.58
N ARG A 38 14.92 1.05 3.04
CA ARG A 38 14.46 -0.34 2.93
C ARG A 38 13.09 -0.52 3.61
N GLY A 39 12.15 -1.13 2.89
CA GLY A 39 10.82 -1.43 3.40
C GLY A 39 9.79 -0.33 3.19
N TRP A 40 10.19 0.83 2.67
CA TRP A 40 9.25 1.87 2.24
C TRP A 40 8.57 1.48 0.93
N VAL A 41 7.38 2.04 0.70
CA VAL A 41 6.54 1.72 -0.46
C VAL A 41 5.94 2.97 -1.06
N HIS A 42 5.71 2.96 -2.37
CA HIS A 42 4.78 3.89 -3.00
C HIS A 42 3.37 3.33 -2.94
N VAL A 43 2.42 4.23 -2.76
CA VAL A 43 0.99 3.96 -2.80
C VAL A 43 0.46 4.84 -3.92
N VAL A 44 0.06 4.20 -5.02
CA VAL A 44 -0.24 4.87 -6.30
C VAL A 44 -1.73 4.71 -6.59
N SER A 45 -2.44 5.79 -6.91
CA SER A 45 -3.85 5.70 -7.30
C SER A 45 -4.00 4.89 -8.60
N LEU A 46 -5.16 4.28 -8.83
CA LEU A 46 -5.34 3.43 -10.04
C LEU A 46 -5.21 4.19 -11.37
N ASP A 47 -5.49 5.49 -11.36
CA ASP A 47 -5.31 6.40 -12.51
C ASP A 47 -3.89 6.96 -12.61
N GLY A 48 -3.02 6.67 -11.63
CA GLY A 48 -1.64 7.17 -11.56
C GLY A 48 -1.50 8.66 -11.25
N SER A 49 -2.60 9.38 -10.97
CA SER A 49 -2.57 10.82 -10.71
C SER A 49 -1.96 11.16 -9.34
N GLU A 50 -1.96 10.20 -8.42
CA GLU A 50 -1.46 10.37 -7.07
C GLU A 50 -0.44 9.30 -6.72
N VAL A 51 0.73 9.73 -6.24
CA VAL A 51 1.81 8.87 -5.75
C VAL A 51 2.24 9.36 -4.38
N ARG A 52 2.10 8.51 -3.36
CA ARG A 52 2.53 8.80 -2.00
C ARG A 52 3.58 7.82 -1.55
N LEU A 53 4.67 8.31 -0.96
CA LEU A 53 5.71 7.49 -0.35
C LEU A 53 5.39 7.26 1.13
N HIS A 54 5.39 6.00 1.56
CA HIS A 54 5.01 5.58 2.90
C HIS A 54 6.07 4.71 3.56
N ALA A 55 6.26 4.92 4.87
CA ALA A 55 7.01 4.00 5.71
C ALA A 55 6.20 2.70 5.88
N PRO A 56 6.87 1.55 6.14
CA PRO A 56 6.16 0.28 6.28
C PRO A 56 5.13 0.29 7.42
N GLN A 57 5.32 1.07 8.49
CA GLN A 57 4.31 1.22 9.54
C GLN A 57 3.04 1.95 9.06
N ASP A 58 3.14 2.85 8.09
CA ASP A 58 1.98 3.59 7.58
C ASP A 58 1.04 2.69 6.78
N ILE A 59 1.56 1.58 6.22
CA ILE A 59 0.73 0.59 5.54
C ILE A 59 -0.27 -0.07 6.48
N THR A 60 -0.01 -0.04 7.80
CA THR A 60 -1.00 -0.44 8.81
C THR A 60 -2.17 0.54 8.95
N LEU A 61 -2.15 1.69 8.28
CA LEU A 61 -3.28 2.62 8.19
C LEU A 61 -4.27 2.26 7.08
N TYR A 62 -3.89 1.35 6.19
CA TYR A 62 -4.67 0.95 5.02
C TYR A 62 -5.38 -0.39 5.25
N TYR A 63 -6.47 -0.64 4.53
CA TYR A 63 -7.22 -1.90 4.50
C TYR A 63 -7.01 -2.61 3.15
N LEU A 64 -7.06 -3.95 3.13
CA LEU A 64 -6.99 -4.71 1.88
C LEU A 64 -8.34 -4.63 1.15
N LEU A 65 -8.32 -4.53 -0.19
CA LEU A 65 -9.52 -4.76 -0.98
C LEU A 65 -9.92 -6.24 -0.89
N ASN A 66 -10.78 -6.60 0.06
CA ASN A 66 -11.45 -7.89 0.06
C ASN A 66 -12.57 -7.84 -0.99
N ARG A 67 -12.28 -8.27 -2.23
CA ARG A 67 -13.34 -8.70 -3.14
C ARG A 67 -13.85 -10.05 -2.63
N SER A 68 -14.99 -10.02 -1.93
CA SER A 68 -15.86 -11.18 -1.74
C SER A 68 -16.39 -11.69 -3.07
#